data_AF-A0A366HPW6-F1
#
_entry.id   AF-A0A366HPW6-F1
#
_cell.length_a   1.000
_cell.length_b   1.000
_cell.length_c   1.000
_cell.angle_alpha   90.00
_cell.angle_beta   90.00
_cell.angle_gamma   90.00
#
_symmetry.space_group_name_H-M   'P 1'
#
loop_
_entity.id
_entity.type
_entity.pdbx_description
1 polymer ?
#
loop_
_entity_poly.entity_id
_entity_poly.type
_entity_poly.pdbx_seq_one_letter_code
_entity_poly.pdbx_strand_id
1 'polypeptide(L)'
;MRQPPKKFVPHPFPYHHELDLTIEKLTNLGHGIARVDGWVVMIPFGLPGEKVRARIHRNHKNYSEADLMEVLEPSPDRVEARCPLFGTCGGCQYQNLSYEKQLEWKQQQVAELLKHMARIEHEVLPVIGSPRQFEYRSKITPHFAQPRNGQIAEIGFLADSSRHRIIDVPRCDIAMPELNEALGGMREDIRANASRYKRGATLLLRASQGSVLTQSAQIATEVVDGVRFEFQAGDFFQNNPFILPAFVQHVAAEAKASGARFLLDAYCGSGLFALTCVKHFEHVVGIEISESAVVKARHNAEINGITNAQFTAGSAEHLFAKAVHPAGETAVIVDPPRAGCGDSFLAQLFEFAPRAVVYVSCNPATQMRDLVKFSEAGYELTKVQPFDLFPQTRHLECVVTLVKRGE
;
A
#
# COMPACT_ATOMS: atom_id res chain seq x y z
N MET A 1 19.15 13.56 -24.67
CA MET A 1 19.51 12.94 -25.97
C MET A 1 18.51 13.42 -27.01
N ARG A 2 18.94 13.83 -28.22
CA ARG A 2 18.06 14.35 -29.29
C ARG A 2 17.57 13.27 -30.28
N GLN A 3 18.11 12.06 -30.24
CA GLN A 3 17.71 10.97 -31.16
C GLN A 3 16.71 10.02 -30.50
N PRO A 4 15.71 9.52 -31.24
CA PRO A 4 14.73 8.57 -30.73
C PRO A 4 15.38 7.23 -30.36
N PRO A 5 14.88 6.52 -29.33
CA PRO A 5 15.26 5.14 -29.07
C PRO A 5 15.04 4.25 -30.31
N LYS A 6 15.90 3.24 -30.52
CA LYS A 6 15.84 2.33 -31.69
C LYS A 6 14.46 1.70 -31.96
N LYS A 7 13.61 1.57 -30.93
CA LYS A 7 12.27 0.95 -31.01
C LYS A 7 11.12 1.95 -30.84
N PHE A 8 11.38 3.25 -31.00
CA PHE A 8 10.34 4.26 -30.90
C PHE A 8 9.41 4.22 -32.12
N VAL A 9 8.10 4.33 -31.87
CA VAL A 9 7.08 4.40 -32.92
C VAL A 9 6.70 5.88 -33.11
N PRO A 10 6.89 6.48 -34.30
CA PRO A 10 6.68 7.92 -34.51
C PRO A 10 5.22 8.33 -34.75
N HIS A 11 4.29 7.39 -34.69
CA HIS A 11 2.86 7.64 -34.79
C HIS A 11 2.19 7.44 -33.42
N PRO A 12 1.26 8.32 -33.01
CA PRO A 12 0.77 9.49 -33.73
C PRO A 12 1.67 10.73 -33.62
N PHE A 13 2.63 10.75 -32.70
CA PHE A 13 3.48 11.92 -32.46
C PHE A 13 4.97 11.61 -32.68
N PRO A 14 5.75 12.53 -33.26
CA PRO A 14 7.19 12.39 -33.33
C PRO A 14 7.82 12.36 -31.93
N TYR A 15 9.05 11.83 -31.85
CA TYR A 15 9.78 11.78 -30.59
C TYR A 15 10.06 13.21 -30.10
N HIS A 16 9.78 13.45 -28.82
CA HIS A 16 9.86 14.76 -28.19
C HIS A 16 8.96 15.83 -28.82
N HIS A 17 7.85 15.43 -29.43
CA HIS A 17 6.80 16.39 -29.77
C HIS A 17 6.29 17.06 -28.50
N GLU A 18 6.30 18.39 -28.48
CA GLU A 18 5.74 19.19 -27.41
C GLU A 18 4.32 19.62 -27.77
N LEU A 19 3.40 19.45 -26.83
CA LEU A 19 1.99 19.73 -26.98
C LEU A 19 1.50 20.49 -25.76
N ASP A 20 0.66 21.49 -25.97
CA ASP A 20 -0.10 22.14 -24.90
C ASP A 20 -1.43 21.40 -24.76
N LEU A 21 -1.68 20.83 -23.59
CA LEU A 21 -2.75 19.87 -23.34
C LEU A 21 -3.52 20.26 -22.07
N THR A 22 -4.83 19.99 -22.06
CA THR A 22 -5.65 20.09 -20.85
C THR A 22 -5.80 18.72 -20.22
N ILE A 23 -5.51 18.61 -18.91
CA ILE A 23 -5.68 17.38 -18.15
C ILE A 23 -7.16 17.23 -17.77
N GLU A 24 -7.78 16.14 -18.21
CA GLU A 24 -9.19 15.83 -17.97
C GLU A 24 -9.42 15.15 -16.61
N LYS A 25 -8.57 14.17 -16.28
CA LYS A 25 -8.71 13.34 -15.08
C LYS A 25 -7.39 12.63 -14.74
N LEU A 26 -7.38 11.84 -13.68
CA LEU A 26 -6.25 11.00 -13.30
C LEU A 26 -6.51 9.51 -13.63
N THR A 27 -5.44 8.76 -13.86
CA THR A 27 -5.46 7.28 -13.85
C THR A 27 -5.41 6.75 -12.43
N ASN A 28 -5.69 5.46 -12.23
CA ASN A 28 -5.42 4.73 -10.97
C ASN A 28 -3.92 4.69 -10.58
N LEU A 29 -3.02 5.06 -11.49
CA LEU A 29 -1.60 5.23 -11.21
C LEU A 29 -1.26 6.66 -10.76
N GLY A 30 -2.24 7.58 -10.80
CA GLY A 30 -2.05 8.99 -10.48
C GLY A 30 -1.50 9.84 -11.62
N HIS A 31 -1.51 9.33 -12.86
CA HIS A 31 -1.07 10.11 -14.03
C HIS A 31 -2.24 10.93 -14.58
N GLY A 32 -1.98 12.18 -14.95
CA GLY A 32 -2.91 13.00 -15.71
C GLY A 32 -3.23 12.37 -17.06
N ILE A 33 -4.48 12.45 -17.47
CA ILE A 33 -4.96 12.05 -18.79
C ILE A 33 -5.34 13.31 -19.55
N ALA A 34 -4.76 13.48 -20.73
CA ALA A 34 -5.23 14.42 -21.75
C ALA A 34 -5.62 13.67 -23.02
N ARG A 35 -6.37 14.33 -23.91
CA ARG A 35 -6.73 13.79 -25.22
C ARG A 35 -6.40 14.74 -26.36
N VAL A 36 -5.96 14.16 -27.47
CA VAL A 36 -5.78 14.85 -28.75
C VAL A 36 -6.52 14.03 -29.80
N ASP A 37 -7.60 14.57 -30.36
CA ASP A 37 -8.46 13.88 -31.34
C ASP A 37 -8.87 12.45 -30.91
N GLY A 38 -9.19 12.31 -29.61
CA GLY A 38 -9.55 11.03 -28.99
C GLY A 38 -8.37 10.16 -28.54
N TRP A 39 -7.14 10.47 -28.96
CA TRP A 39 -5.93 9.76 -28.54
C TRP A 39 -5.51 10.11 -27.11
N VAL A 40 -5.25 9.10 -26.29
CA VAL A 40 -4.91 9.29 -24.86
C VAL A 40 -3.43 9.63 -24.70
N VAL A 41 -3.14 10.69 -23.94
CA VAL A 41 -1.78 11.04 -23.50
C VAL A 41 -1.72 10.99 -21.98
N MET A 42 -0.82 10.16 -21.43
CA MET A 42 -0.58 10.04 -20.00
C MET A 42 0.58 10.94 -19.58
N ILE A 43 0.34 11.80 -18.61
CA ILE A 43 1.26 12.84 -18.15
C ILE A 43 1.38 12.73 -16.62
N PRO A 44 2.42 12.06 -16.10
CA PRO A 44 2.69 12.02 -14.66
C PRO A 44 2.75 13.43 -14.07
N PHE A 45 2.28 13.59 -12.83
CA PHE A 45 2.28 14.86 -12.08
C PHE A 45 1.38 15.98 -12.64
N GLY A 46 0.67 15.76 -13.76
CA GLY A 46 -0.40 16.64 -14.21
C GLY A 46 -1.69 16.40 -13.42
N LEU A 47 -2.41 17.46 -13.05
CA LEU A 47 -3.63 17.39 -12.25
C LEU A 47 -4.87 17.77 -13.09
N PRO A 48 -6.07 17.24 -12.77
CA PRO A 48 -7.30 17.59 -13.48
C PRO A 48 -7.55 19.11 -13.50
N GLY A 49 -7.99 19.61 -14.65
CA GLY A 49 -8.25 21.03 -14.90
C GLY A 49 -7.03 21.83 -15.34
N GLU A 50 -5.82 21.26 -15.29
CA GLU A 50 -4.61 21.99 -15.68
C GLU A 50 -4.43 22.10 -17.18
N LYS A 51 -3.87 23.23 -17.61
CA LYS A 51 -3.23 23.33 -18.92
C LYS A 51 -1.73 23.17 -18.75
N VAL A 52 -1.15 22.23 -19.48
CA VAL A 52 0.26 21.85 -19.34
C VAL A 52 0.93 21.79 -20.70
N ARG A 53 2.23 22.09 -20.74
CA ARG A 53 3.10 21.68 -21.84
C ARG A 53 3.68 20.32 -21.52
N ALA A 54 3.46 19.36 -22.40
CA ALA A 54 3.94 17.99 -22.24
C ALA A 54 4.79 17.56 -23.45
N ARG A 55 5.81 16.74 -23.20
CA ARG A 55 6.73 16.26 -24.24
C ARG A 55 6.65 14.74 -24.39
N ILE A 56 6.24 14.28 -25.57
CA ILE A 56 6.07 12.85 -25.86
C ILE A 56 7.42 12.14 -25.82
N HIS A 57 7.57 11.13 -24.96
CA HIS A 57 8.77 10.28 -24.90
C HIS A 57 8.49 8.84 -25.35
N ARG A 58 7.22 8.42 -25.44
CA ARG A 58 6.85 7.09 -25.92
C ARG A 58 5.44 7.04 -26.51
N ASN A 59 5.29 6.34 -27.63
CA ASN A 59 3.98 5.97 -28.17
C ASN A 59 3.77 4.46 -28.04
N HIS A 60 2.58 4.08 -27.63
CA HIS A 60 2.08 2.71 -27.58
C HIS A 60 0.95 2.53 -28.60
N LYS A 61 0.35 1.33 -28.63
CA LYS A 61 -0.72 1.01 -29.59
C LYS A 61 -1.95 1.94 -29.48
N ASN A 62 -2.32 2.35 -28.27
CA ASN A 62 -3.58 3.06 -27.99
C ASN A 62 -3.41 4.33 -27.14
N TYR A 63 -2.18 4.68 -26.76
CA TYR A 63 -1.89 5.85 -25.92
C TYR A 63 -0.43 6.26 -26.07
N SER A 64 -0.11 7.47 -25.62
CA SER A 64 1.25 7.98 -25.50
C SER A 64 1.59 8.32 -24.04
N GLU A 65 2.88 8.27 -23.71
CA GLU A 65 3.43 8.77 -22.45
C GLU A 65 4.24 10.04 -22.74
N ALA A 66 4.06 11.04 -21.88
CA ALA A 66 4.72 12.33 -22.00
C ALA A 66 5.30 12.79 -20.65
N ASP A 67 6.43 13.48 -20.73
CA ASP A 67 6.99 14.21 -19.59
C ASP A 67 6.19 15.50 -19.40
N LEU A 68 5.82 15.82 -18.16
CA LEU A 68 5.34 17.16 -17.81
C LEU A 68 6.52 18.14 -17.90
N MET A 69 6.45 19.11 -18.81
CA MET A 69 7.51 20.11 -19.00
C MET A 69 7.23 21.39 -18.23
N GLU A 70 5.99 21.88 -18.32
CA GLU A 70 5.57 23.15 -17.72
C GLU A 70 4.07 23.10 -17.41
N VAL A 71 3.67 23.70 -16.28
CA VAL A 71 2.26 23.93 -15.95
C VAL A 71 1.94 25.36 -16.37
N LEU A 72 1.14 25.51 -17.43
CA LEU A 72 0.79 26.80 -18.02
C LEU A 72 -0.35 27.47 -17.24
N GLU A 73 -1.34 26.69 -16.84
CA GLU A 73 -2.46 27.12 -16.01
C GLU A 73 -2.65 26.07 -14.90
N PRO A 74 -2.27 26.36 -13.64
CA PRO A 74 -2.32 25.39 -12.55
C PRO A 74 -3.74 25.18 -12.03
N SER A 75 -4.00 23.98 -11.51
CA SER A 75 -5.24 23.66 -10.80
C SER A 75 -5.25 24.41 -9.46
N PRO A 76 -6.42 24.83 -8.95
CA PRO A 76 -6.53 25.39 -7.60
C PRO A 76 -6.08 24.40 -6.51
N ASP A 77 -6.10 23.10 -6.80
CA ASP A 77 -5.66 22.04 -5.89
C ASP A 77 -4.14 21.76 -5.97
N ARG A 78 -3.41 22.42 -6.89
CA ARG A 78 -1.96 22.27 -6.98
C ARG A 78 -1.29 22.95 -5.79
N VAL A 79 -0.41 22.21 -5.13
CA VAL A 79 0.46 22.73 -4.07
C VAL A 79 1.93 22.54 -4.44
N GLU A 80 2.81 23.30 -3.81
CA GLU A 80 4.26 23.11 -3.95
C GLU A 80 4.68 21.82 -3.22
N ALA A 81 5.43 20.96 -3.92
CA ALA A 81 5.91 19.72 -3.34
C ALA A 81 7.00 20.01 -2.29
N ARG A 82 6.85 19.44 -1.08
CA ARG A 82 7.83 19.60 0.01
C ARG A 82 9.19 19.00 -0.32
N CYS A 83 9.21 17.86 -1.00
CA CYS A 83 10.45 17.15 -1.31
C CYS A 83 11.07 17.66 -2.62
N PRO A 84 12.34 18.11 -2.62
CA PRO A 84 13.01 18.61 -3.83
C PRO A 84 13.28 17.51 -4.88
N LEU A 85 13.12 16.23 -4.49
CA LEU A 85 13.25 15.08 -5.39
C LEU A 85 11.90 14.62 -5.96
N PHE A 86 10.79 15.26 -5.60
CA PHE A 86 9.49 14.98 -6.20
C PHE A 86 9.56 15.14 -7.72
N GLY A 87 8.86 14.27 -8.46
CA GLY A 87 8.97 14.21 -9.93
C GLY A 87 10.12 13.35 -10.47
N THR A 88 11.13 13.04 -9.64
CA THR A 88 12.29 12.22 -10.06
C THR A 88 12.43 10.93 -9.25
N CYS A 89 12.21 10.99 -7.94
CA CYS A 89 12.15 9.84 -7.06
C CYS A 89 10.81 9.11 -7.23
N GLY A 90 10.82 7.78 -7.37
CA GLY A 90 9.60 6.98 -7.55
C GLY A 90 8.76 6.78 -6.28
N GLY A 91 9.12 7.43 -5.17
CA GLY A 91 8.50 7.21 -3.86
C GLY A 91 7.13 7.87 -3.67
N CYS A 92 6.90 9.06 -4.24
CA CYS A 92 5.68 9.84 -4.06
C CYS A 92 5.09 10.26 -5.41
N GLN A 93 3.77 10.30 -5.51
CA GLN A 93 3.05 10.65 -6.74
C GLN A 93 2.18 11.90 -6.60
N TYR A 94 1.85 12.31 -5.37
CA TYR A 94 0.84 13.34 -5.11
C TYR A 94 1.34 14.53 -4.26
N GLN A 95 2.64 14.73 -4.04
CA GLN A 95 3.09 15.88 -3.24
C GLN A 95 2.72 17.24 -3.87
N ASN A 96 2.39 17.27 -5.15
CA ASN A 96 1.90 18.46 -5.82
C ASN A 96 0.37 18.64 -5.78
N LEU A 97 -0.36 17.75 -5.09
CA LEU A 97 -1.82 17.77 -4.94
C LEU A 97 -2.17 18.02 -3.48
N SER A 98 -3.10 18.95 -3.21
CA SER A 98 -3.57 19.24 -1.85
C SER A 98 -4.04 17.96 -1.15
N TYR A 99 -3.81 17.84 0.16
CA TYR A 99 -4.09 16.58 0.85
C TYR A 99 -5.57 16.21 0.83
N GLU A 100 -6.45 17.20 0.99
CA GLU A 100 -7.90 17.02 0.84
C GLU A 100 -8.24 16.38 -0.51
N LYS A 101 -7.64 16.91 -1.60
CA LYS A 101 -7.88 16.37 -2.93
C LYS A 101 -7.25 15.00 -3.16
N GLN A 102 -6.16 14.65 -2.45
CA GLN A 102 -5.64 13.28 -2.43
C GLN A 102 -6.67 12.29 -1.86
N LEU A 103 -7.35 12.66 -0.77
CA LEU A 103 -8.37 11.83 -0.15
C LEU A 103 -9.59 11.67 -1.05
N GLU A 104 -10.12 12.77 -1.59
CA GLU A 104 -11.23 12.71 -2.56
C GLU A 104 -10.89 11.83 -3.77
N TRP A 105 -9.68 11.98 -4.32
CA TRP A 105 -9.24 11.19 -5.46
C TRP A 105 -9.13 9.70 -5.11
N LYS A 106 -8.63 9.36 -3.92
CA LYS A 106 -8.57 7.96 -3.44
C LYS A 106 -9.98 7.37 -3.25
N GLN A 107 -10.93 8.14 -2.74
CA GLN A 107 -12.33 7.73 -2.62
C GLN A 107 -12.94 7.46 -4.00
N GLN A 108 -12.79 8.40 -4.94
CA GLN A 108 -13.30 8.28 -6.30
C GLN A 108 -12.71 7.05 -7.01
N GLN A 109 -11.41 6.77 -6.85
CA GLN A 109 -10.79 5.58 -7.42
C GLN A 109 -11.46 4.29 -6.94
N VAL A 110 -11.74 4.17 -5.64
CA VAL A 110 -12.42 2.98 -5.10
C VAL A 110 -13.84 2.88 -5.65
N ALA A 111 -14.57 4.00 -5.73
CA ALA A 111 -15.92 4.03 -6.29
C ALA A 111 -15.97 3.64 -7.77
N GLU A 112 -15.04 4.15 -8.58
CA GLU A 112 -14.92 3.79 -10.00
C GLU A 112 -14.58 2.30 -10.18
N LEU A 113 -13.65 1.77 -9.37
CA LEU A 113 -13.31 0.34 -9.40
C LEU A 113 -14.51 -0.53 -9.01
N LEU A 114 -15.23 -0.17 -7.95
CA LEU A 114 -16.40 -0.91 -7.49
C LEU A 114 -17.49 -0.94 -8.57
N LYS A 115 -17.79 0.21 -9.18
CA LYS A 115 -18.79 0.34 -10.25
C LYS A 115 -18.38 -0.41 -11.51
N HIS A 116 -17.15 -0.26 -11.97
CA HIS A 116 -16.74 -0.75 -13.28
C HIS A 116 -16.16 -2.17 -13.28
N MET A 117 -15.48 -2.59 -12.20
CA MET A 117 -14.89 -3.92 -12.11
C MET A 117 -15.79 -4.91 -11.38
N ALA A 118 -16.35 -4.54 -10.23
CA ALA A 118 -17.24 -5.42 -9.48
C ALA A 118 -18.70 -5.34 -9.97
N ARG A 119 -19.07 -4.28 -10.70
CA ARG A 119 -20.46 -3.98 -11.10
C ARG A 119 -21.39 -3.86 -9.89
N ILE A 120 -20.86 -3.36 -8.78
CA ILE A 120 -21.60 -3.11 -7.54
C ILE A 120 -21.80 -1.60 -7.44
N GLU A 121 -23.04 -1.17 -7.25
CA GLU A 121 -23.36 0.22 -6.88
C GLU A 121 -23.54 0.27 -5.37
N HIS A 122 -22.55 0.84 -4.68
CA HIS A 122 -22.60 1.06 -3.24
C HIS A 122 -21.82 2.33 -2.91
N GLU A 123 -22.22 3.04 -1.86
CA GLU A 123 -21.49 4.20 -1.37
C GLU A 123 -20.08 3.81 -0.91
N VAL A 124 -19.10 4.62 -1.30
CA VAL A 124 -17.74 4.56 -0.74
C VAL A 124 -17.60 5.71 0.23
N LEU A 125 -17.34 5.40 1.50
CA LEU A 125 -17.20 6.41 2.53
C LEU A 125 -15.97 7.31 2.32
N PRO A 126 -15.96 8.54 2.87
CA PRO A 126 -14.79 9.40 2.83
C PRO A 126 -13.54 8.69 3.38
N VAL A 127 -12.40 8.87 2.72
CA VAL A 127 -11.14 8.24 3.13
C VAL A 127 -10.73 8.74 4.51
N ILE A 128 -10.46 7.82 5.42
CA ILE A 128 -9.86 8.17 6.72
C ILE A 128 -8.39 8.53 6.46
N GLY A 129 -8.09 9.81 6.60
CA GLY A 129 -6.74 10.37 6.40
C GLY A 129 -5.77 9.99 7.53
N SER A 130 -4.48 9.99 7.22
CA SER A 130 -3.45 9.81 8.23
C SER A 130 -3.34 11.07 9.11
N PRO A 131 -3.18 10.92 10.43
CA PRO A 131 -2.87 12.06 11.31
C PRO A 131 -1.57 12.78 10.93
N ARG A 132 -0.65 12.11 10.21
CA ARG A 132 0.59 12.70 9.70
C ARG A 132 0.74 12.46 8.20
N GLN A 133 0.79 13.55 7.45
CA GLN A 133 0.94 13.53 5.98
C GLN A 133 2.41 13.37 5.54
N PHE A 134 3.35 13.72 6.41
CA PHE A 134 4.79 13.63 6.26
C PHE A 134 5.36 13.02 7.54
N GLU A 135 6.62 12.57 7.51
CA GLU A 135 7.30 12.03 8.70
C GLU A 135 6.54 10.88 9.39
N TYR A 136 5.77 10.11 8.61
CA TYR A 136 4.92 9.04 9.11
C TYR A 136 5.57 7.66 8.95
N ARG A 137 6.48 7.51 7.98
CA ARG A 137 6.95 6.21 7.53
C ARG A 137 8.03 5.67 8.47
N SER A 138 7.71 4.59 9.19
CA SER A 138 8.57 3.95 10.19
C SER A 138 9.61 2.99 9.62
N LYS A 139 9.57 2.68 8.32
CA LYS A 139 10.62 1.88 7.64
C LYS A 139 10.91 2.37 6.24
N ILE A 140 12.20 2.50 5.94
CA ILE A 140 12.72 2.76 4.60
C ILE A 140 13.81 1.75 4.25
N THR A 141 13.92 1.44 2.96
CA THR A 141 14.95 0.54 2.44
C THR A 141 15.70 1.15 1.26
N PRO A 142 16.60 2.13 1.49
CA PRO A 142 17.42 2.71 0.43
C PRO A 142 18.38 1.68 -0.19
N HIS A 143 18.83 1.93 -1.40
CA HIS A 143 19.71 1.07 -2.17
C HIS A 143 20.92 1.85 -2.66
N PHE A 144 22.02 1.14 -2.90
CA PHE A 144 23.15 1.66 -3.66
C PHE A 144 23.65 0.59 -4.65
N ALA A 145 24.18 1.04 -5.78
CA ALA A 145 24.74 0.16 -6.81
C ALA A 145 26.13 -0.36 -6.43
N GLN A 146 26.65 -1.34 -7.18
CA GLN A 146 28.02 -1.79 -6.99
C GLN A 146 29.01 -0.60 -7.09
N PRO A 147 29.99 -0.48 -6.17
CA PRO A 147 30.97 0.60 -6.24
C PRO A 147 31.75 0.58 -7.56
N ARG A 148 32.04 1.77 -8.10
CA ARG A 148 32.87 1.96 -9.29
C ARG A 148 34.07 2.81 -8.91
N ASN A 149 35.28 2.35 -9.24
CA ASN A 149 36.53 3.03 -8.89
C ASN A 149 36.65 3.38 -7.39
N GLY A 150 36.16 2.49 -6.53
CA GLY A 150 36.16 2.69 -5.08
C GLY A 150 35.17 3.75 -4.58
N GLN A 151 34.19 4.16 -5.40
CA GLN A 151 33.19 5.16 -5.04
C GLN A 151 31.76 4.62 -5.16
N ILE A 152 30.89 5.07 -4.27
CA ILE A 152 29.43 4.86 -4.32
C ILE A 152 28.80 6.25 -4.51
N ALA A 153 28.22 6.48 -5.68
CA ALA A 153 27.63 7.77 -6.03
C ALA A 153 26.25 7.93 -5.38
N GLU A 154 25.27 7.12 -5.81
CA GLU A 154 23.89 7.23 -5.36
C GLU A 154 23.57 6.24 -4.23
N ILE A 155 22.98 6.77 -3.16
CA ILE A 155 22.35 5.99 -2.09
C ILE A 155 20.92 6.52 -1.93
N GLY A 156 19.91 5.72 -2.25
CA GLY A 156 18.53 6.20 -2.19
C GLY A 156 17.53 5.26 -2.80
N PHE A 157 16.54 5.79 -3.51
CA PHE A 157 15.42 5.00 -4.04
C PHE A 157 15.46 4.92 -5.56
N LEU A 158 14.68 4.01 -6.13
CA LEU A 158 14.51 3.96 -7.58
C LEU A 158 13.86 5.24 -8.09
N ALA A 159 14.35 5.71 -9.24
CA ALA A 159 13.74 6.80 -9.95
C ALA A 159 12.34 6.43 -10.43
N ASP A 160 11.47 7.43 -10.60
CA ASP A 160 10.15 7.21 -11.16
C ASP A 160 10.24 6.49 -12.51
N SER A 161 9.31 5.56 -12.72
CA SER A 161 9.21 4.75 -13.95
C SER A 161 10.48 3.97 -14.33
N SER A 162 11.40 3.75 -13.39
CA SER A 162 12.67 3.03 -13.59
C SER A 162 12.79 1.80 -12.68
N ARG A 163 13.37 0.72 -13.23
CA ARG A 163 13.66 -0.52 -12.47
C ARG A 163 15.10 -0.63 -11.98
N HIS A 164 15.99 0.27 -12.40
CA HIS A 164 17.44 0.13 -12.16
C HIS A 164 18.15 1.42 -11.78
N ARG A 165 17.68 2.59 -12.25
CA ARG A 165 18.25 3.89 -11.89
C ARG A 165 17.91 4.24 -10.45
N ILE A 166 18.94 4.41 -9.63
CA ILE A 166 18.86 4.90 -8.25
C ILE A 166 19.00 6.42 -8.29
N ILE A 167 18.19 7.12 -7.51
CA ILE A 167 18.31 8.55 -7.22
C ILE A 167 19.02 8.68 -5.87
N ASP A 168 19.99 9.58 -5.77
CA ASP A 168 20.61 9.89 -4.50
C ASP A 168 19.61 10.64 -3.60
N VAL A 169 19.32 10.08 -2.43
CA VAL A 169 18.29 10.62 -1.52
C VAL A 169 18.96 10.93 -0.18
N PRO A 170 19.34 12.20 0.07
CA PRO A 170 19.93 12.59 1.35
C PRO A 170 18.89 12.65 2.48
N ARG A 171 17.63 12.93 2.14
CA ARG A 171 16.50 13.04 3.06
C ARG A 171 15.20 12.63 2.35
N CYS A 172 14.30 11.99 3.08
CA CYS A 172 12.97 11.62 2.64
C CYS A 172 11.91 12.23 3.59
N ASP A 173 11.13 13.20 3.12
CA ASP A 173 10.18 13.94 3.99
C ASP A 173 8.99 13.12 4.47
N ILE A 174 8.71 11.97 3.86
CA ILE A 174 7.69 11.05 4.39
C ILE A 174 8.27 10.06 5.42
N ALA A 175 9.60 9.93 5.52
CA ALA A 175 10.26 9.10 6.52
C ALA A 175 10.35 9.82 7.85
N MET A 176 10.19 9.08 8.95
CA MET A 176 10.33 9.63 10.30
C MET A 176 11.70 10.31 10.49
N PRO A 177 11.79 11.39 11.31
CA PRO A 177 13.01 12.18 11.46
C PRO A 177 14.24 11.36 11.88
N GLU A 178 14.09 10.43 12.81
CA GLU A 178 15.15 9.55 13.28
C GLU A 178 15.73 8.67 12.16
N LEU A 179 14.91 8.28 11.18
CA LEU A 179 15.39 7.53 10.01
C LEU A 179 16.22 8.40 9.09
N ASN A 180 15.88 9.68 8.95
CA ASN A 180 16.66 10.63 8.16
C ASN A 180 18.01 10.93 8.83
N GLU A 181 18.05 11.06 10.15
CA GLU A 181 19.29 11.22 10.92
C GLU A 181 20.20 9.99 10.75
N ALA A 182 19.66 8.78 10.98
CA ALA A 182 20.41 7.54 10.80
C ALA A 182 20.86 7.32 9.35
N LEU A 183 20.04 7.71 8.36
CA LEU A 183 20.41 7.66 6.95
C LEU A 183 21.59 8.57 6.64
N GLY A 184 21.63 9.79 7.20
CA GLY A 184 22.74 10.73 7.05
C GLY A 184 24.07 10.11 7.44
N GLY A 185 24.17 9.62 8.68
CA GLY A 185 25.39 8.98 9.18
C GLY A 185 25.76 7.70 8.40
N MET A 186 24.76 6.89 8.05
CA MET A 186 25.00 5.66 7.27
C MET A 186 25.54 5.96 5.87
N ARG A 187 25.07 7.04 5.22
CA ARG A 187 25.57 7.46 3.89
C ARG A 187 27.03 7.89 3.95
N GLU A 188 27.42 8.63 4.99
CA GLU A 188 28.81 9.04 5.20
C GLU A 188 29.73 7.83 5.40
N ASP A 189 29.33 6.90 6.28
CA ASP A 189 30.09 5.67 6.53
C ASP A 189 30.25 4.80 5.28
N ILE A 190 29.15 4.57 4.53
CA ILE A 190 29.17 3.78 3.30
C ILE A 190 30.11 4.40 2.26
N ARG A 191 30.09 5.73 2.11
CA ARG A 191 30.95 6.43 1.15
C ARG A 191 32.42 6.39 1.58
N ALA A 192 32.70 6.61 2.86
CA ALA A 192 34.06 6.53 3.41
C ALA A 192 34.64 5.11 3.29
N ASN A 193 33.80 4.08 3.39
CA ASN A 193 34.18 2.68 3.35
C ASN A 193 33.77 1.96 2.06
N ALA A 194 33.59 2.70 0.95
CA ALA A 194 33.08 2.17 -0.31
C ALA A 194 33.89 0.97 -0.85
N SER A 195 35.20 0.93 -0.59
CA SER A 195 36.11 -0.16 -0.97
C SER A 195 35.78 -1.51 -0.30
N ARG A 196 35.05 -1.52 0.82
CA ARG A 196 34.62 -2.75 1.51
C ARG A 196 33.50 -3.48 0.76
N TYR A 197 32.78 -2.78 -0.11
CA TYR A 197 31.63 -3.34 -0.82
C TYR A 197 32.02 -3.88 -2.19
N LYS A 198 31.75 -5.17 -2.43
CA LYS A 198 31.97 -5.81 -3.75
C LYS A 198 30.74 -5.79 -4.65
N ARG A 199 29.55 -5.54 -4.08
CA ARG A 199 28.24 -5.55 -4.73
C ARG A 199 27.41 -4.39 -4.19
N GLY A 200 26.36 -4.01 -4.92
CA GLY A 200 25.32 -3.12 -4.39
C GLY A 200 24.56 -3.79 -3.25
N ALA A 201 23.88 -3.00 -2.43
CA ALA A 201 23.10 -3.51 -1.31
C ALA A 201 21.80 -2.71 -1.10
N THR A 202 20.89 -3.34 -0.36
CA THR A 202 19.69 -2.71 0.19
C THR A 202 19.95 -2.49 1.67
N LEU A 203 19.81 -1.24 2.08
CA LEU A 203 19.88 -0.81 3.47
C LEU A 203 18.51 -1.03 4.11
N LEU A 204 18.49 -1.27 5.41
CA LEU A 204 17.28 -1.31 6.22
C LEU A 204 17.41 -0.21 7.27
N LEU A 205 16.38 0.62 7.39
CA LEU A 205 16.22 1.52 8.53
C LEU A 205 14.77 1.41 8.99
N ARG A 206 14.58 1.00 10.24
CA ARG A 206 13.26 0.90 10.88
C ARG A 206 13.28 1.60 12.24
N ALA A 207 12.38 2.55 12.43
CA ALA A 207 12.14 3.18 13.71
C ALA A 207 11.48 2.17 14.65
N SER A 208 11.91 2.13 15.90
CA SER A 208 11.34 1.30 16.95
C SER A 208 11.75 1.87 18.31
N GLN A 209 10.77 2.22 19.16
CA GLN A 209 11.00 2.68 20.54
C GLN A 209 12.03 3.83 20.64
N GLY A 210 11.96 4.81 19.74
CA GLY A 210 12.89 5.96 19.73
C GLY A 210 14.30 5.66 19.22
N SER A 211 14.52 4.47 18.63
CA SER A 211 15.80 4.07 18.02
C SER A 211 15.61 3.62 16.57
N VAL A 212 16.71 3.52 15.81
CA VAL A 212 16.71 2.99 14.44
C VAL A 212 17.42 1.65 14.37
N LEU A 213 16.68 0.64 13.93
CA LEU A 213 17.18 -0.71 13.66
C LEU A 213 17.64 -0.82 12.21
N THR A 214 18.79 -1.43 11.99
CA THR A 214 19.45 -1.48 10.68
C THR A 214 19.76 -2.90 10.20
N GLN A 215 19.58 -3.90 11.05
CA GLN A 215 19.79 -5.30 10.74
C GLN A 215 18.45 -6.04 10.76
N SER A 216 18.20 -6.86 9.73
CA SER A 216 16.91 -7.55 9.56
C SER A 216 16.50 -8.39 10.76
N ALA A 217 17.45 -8.99 11.48
CA ALA A 217 17.20 -9.87 12.62
C ALA A 217 16.91 -9.15 13.95
N GLN A 218 17.17 -7.83 14.05
CA GLN A 218 16.84 -7.06 15.24
C GLN A 218 15.33 -7.08 15.49
N ILE A 219 14.92 -7.05 16.76
CA ILE A 219 13.50 -7.04 17.12
C ILE A 219 13.01 -5.60 17.20
N ALA A 220 12.04 -5.28 16.35
CA ALA A 220 11.26 -4.06 16.43
C ALA A 220 10.09 -4.24 17.40
N THR A 221 9.68 -3.16 18.07
CA THR A 221 8.52 -3.13 18.95
C THR A 221 7.61 -1.96 18.58
N GLU A 222 6.35 -2.28 18.31
CA GLU A 222 5.29 -1.29 18.08
C GLU A 222 4.14 -1.51 19.06
N VAL A 223 3.41 -0.44 19.39
CA VAL A 223 2.18 -0.54 20.20
C VAL A 223 1.02 0.00 19.38
N VAL A 224 0.01 -0.84 19.16
CA VAL A 224 -1.18 -0.51 18.38
C VAL A 224 -2.42 -0.82 19.20
N ASP A 225 -3.27 0.18 19.42
CA ASP A 225 -4.50 0.07 20.25
C ASP A 225 -4.27 -0.61 21.62
N GLY A 226 -3.13 -0.29 22.26
CA GLY A 226 -2.74 -0.86 23.57
C GLY A 226 -2.12 -2.26 23.52
N VAL A 227 -2.00 -2.87 22.34
CA VAL A 227 -1.37 -4.19 22.15
C VAL A 227 0.07 -4.00 21.67
N ARG A 228 1.01 -4.66 22.33
CA ARG A 228 2.44 -4.63 22.01
C ARG A 228 2.79 -5.70 20.97
N PHE A 229 3.45 -5.31 19.89
CA PHE A 229 3.89 -6.21 18.83
C PHE A 229 5.41 -6.23 18.76
N GLU A 230 6.00 -7.41 18.85
CA GLU A 230 7.39 -7.68 18.55
C GLU A 230 7.52 -8.47 17.23
N PHE A 231 8.39 -8.02 16.33
CA PHE A 231 8.64 -8.63 15.03
C PHE A 231 10.06 -8.32 14.56
N GLN A 232 10.59 -9.06 13.58
CA GLN A 232 11.94 -8.76 13.09
C GLN A 232 11.91 -7.46 12.27
N ALA A 233 12.96 -6.65 12.35
CA ALA A 233 13.03 -5.38 11.63
C ALA A 233 12.93 -5.56 10.11
N GLY A 234 13.38 -6.71 9.60
CA GLY A 234 13.25 -7.12 8.20
C GLY A 234 11.81 -7.44 7.79
N ASP A 235 10.97 -7.89 8.73
CA ASP A 235 9.62 -8.40 8.44
C ASP A 235 8.66 -7.30 7.98
N PHE A 236 7.55 -7.73 7.39
CA PHE A 236 6.43 -6.85 7.13
C PHE A 236 5.74 -6.47 8.45
N PHE A 237 5.49 -5.18 8.60
CA PHE A 237 4.58 -4.59 9.57
C PHE A 237 4.14 -3.26 8.98
N GLN A 238 2.96 -2.77 9.36
CA GLN A 238 2.44 -1.54 8.79
C GLN A 238 3.37 -0.35 9.05
N ASN A 239 3.68 0.42 8.01
CA ASN A 239 4.74 1.43 8.06
C ASN A 239 4.25 2.82 8.51
N ASN A 240 2.97 3.00 8.79
CA ASN A 240 2.40 4.26 9.26
C ASN A 240 1.73 4.03 10.63
N PRO A 241 2.48 4.05 11.74
CA PRO A 241 1.93 3.75 13.06
C PRO A 241 0.86 4.74 13.51
N PHE A 242 0.86 5.97 12.98
CA PHE A 242 -0.03 7.04 13.42
C PHE A 242 -1.51 6.79 13.05
N ILE A 243 -1.78 6.08 11.96
CA ILE A 243 -3.16 5.76 11.54
C ILE A 243 -3.61 4.37 12.02
N LEU A 244 -2.70 3.52 12.49
CA LEU A 244 -3.03 2.14 12.86
C LEU A 244 -4.12 2.00 13.91
N PRO A 245 -4.19 2.82 14.98
CA PRO A 245 -5.28 2.73 15.93
C PRO A 245 -6.65 2.88 15.26
N ALA A 246 -6.84 3.91 14.43
CA ALA A 246 -8.10 4.12 13.71
C ALA A 246 -8.41 2.96 12.74
N PHE A 247 -7.38 2.43 12.08
CA PHE A 247 -7.51 1.33 11.13
C PHE A 247 -7.94 0.01 11.81
N VAL A 248 -7.24 -0.43 12.86
CA VAL A 248 -7.57 -1.68 13.55
C VAL A 248 -8.89 -1.56 14.32
N GLN A 249 -9.19 -0.39 14.89
CA GLN A 249 -10.47 -0.16 15.58
C GLN A 249 -11.65 -0.25 14.61
N HIS A 250 -11.51 0.27 13.38
CA HIS A 250 -12.54 0.12 12.37
C HIS A 250 -12.76 -1.35 11.98
N VAL A 251 -11.69 -2.08 11.66
CA VAL A 251 -11.79 -3.51 11.32
C VAL A 251 -12.43 -4.31 12.46
N ALA A 252 -12.02 -4.05 13.70
CA ALA A 252 -12.61 -4.67 14.89
C ALA A 252 -14.10 -4.33 15.06
N ALA A 253 -14.49 -3.07 14.82
CA ALA A 253 -15.87 -2.62 14.92
C ALA A 253 -16.75 -3.29 13.86
N GLU A 254 -16.29 -3.39 12.61
CA GLU A 254 -17.03 -4.06 11.54
C GLU A 254 -17.18 -5.56 11.80
N ALA A 255 -16.10 -6.23 12.24
CA ALA A 255 -16.15 -7.65 12.57
C ALA A 255 -17.12 -7.91 13.73
N LYS A 256 -17.09 -7.07 14.78
CA LYS A 256 -17.98 -7.16 15.93
C LYS A 256 -19.43 -6.84 15.59
N ALA A 257 -19.68 -5.86 14.71
CA ALA A 257 -21.02 -5.44 14.31
C ALA A 257 -21.82 -6.56 13.64
N SER A 258 -21.15 -7.58 13.11
CA SER A 258 -21.80 -8.79 12.60
C SER A 258 -22.59 -9.57 13.68
N GLY A 259 -22.24 -9.40 14.97
CA GLY A 259 -22.77 -10.21 16.07
C GLY A 259 -22.12 -11.59 16.20
N ALA A 260 -21.02 -11.85 15.50
CA ALA A 260 -20.22 -13.06 15.65
C ALA A 260 -19.58 -13.13 17.05
N ARG A 261 -19.54 -14.34 17.61
CA ARG A 261 -18.89 -14.65 18.90
C ARG A 261 -17.43 -15.02 18.72
N PHE A 262 -17.06 -15.51 17.54
CA PHE A 262 -15.73 -15.98 17.20
C PHE A 262 -15.15 -15.20 16.03
N LEU A 263 -13.82 -15.12 15.99
CA LEU A 263 -13.09 -14.47 14.90
C LEU A 263 -12.07 -15.42 14.32
N LEU A 264 -12.02 -15.49 12.99
CA LEU A 264 -10.91 -16.06 12.26
C LEU A 264 -10.18 -14.93 11.53
N ASP A 265 -8.87 -14.82 11.72
CA ASP A 265 -7.99 -13.87 11.04
C ASP A 265 -7.15 -14.65 10.01
N ALA A 266 -7.51 -14.55 8.74
CA ALA A 266 -6.80 -15.19 7.64
C ALA A 266 -5.70 -14.26 7.11
N TYR A 267 -4.52 -14.82 6.85
CA TYR A 267 -3.30 -14.06 6.53
C TYR A 267 -2.87 -13.19 7.72
N CYS A 268 -2.99 -13.72 8.95
CA CYS A 268 -2.86 -12.91 10.15
C CYS A 268 -1.45 -12.33 10.38
N GLY A 269 -0.43 -12.80 9.64
CA GLY A 269 0.95 -12.38 9.83
C GLY A 269 1.41 -12.54 11.28
N SER A 270 1.92 -11.46 11.89
CA SER A 270 2.32 -11.42 13.30
C SER A 270 1.16 -11.19 14.28
N GLY A 271 -0.09 -11.26 13.81
CA GLY A 271 -1.30 -11.21 14.62
C GLY A 271 -1.92 -9.82 14.80
N LEU A 272 -1.68 -8.87 13.88
CA LEU A 272 -2.14 -7.48 14.03
C LEU A 272 -3.63 -7.38 14.34
N PHE A 273 -4.48 -7.95 13.48
CA PHE A 273 -5.93 -7.90 13.66
C PHE A 273 -6.40 -8.88 14.73
N ALA A 274 -5.94 -10.14 14.70
CA ALA A 274 -6.29 -11.14 15.70
C ALA A 274 -6.11 -10.62 17.15
N LEU A 275 -4.96 -10.03 17.46
CA LEU A 275 -4.64 -9.58 18.82
C LEU A 275 -5.33 -8.26 19.19
N THR A 276 -5.53 -7.34 18.24
CA THR A 276 -6.26 -6.08 18.52
C THR A 276 -7.78 -6.30 18.65
N CYS A 277 -8.32 -7.32 18.00
CA CYS A 277 -9.74 -7.67 18.05
C CYS A 277 -10.11 -8.56 19.25
N VAL A 278 -9.14 -9.18 19.94
CA VAL A 278 -9.38 -10.27 20.88
C VAL A 278 -10.35 -9.96 22.02
N LYS A 279 -10.40 -8.69 22.47
CA LYS A 279 -11.31 -8.20 23.52
C LYS A 279 -12.80 -8.22 23.12
N HIS A 280 -13.11 -8.46 21.86
CA HIS A 280 -14.49 -8.44 21.32
C HIS A 280 -15.06 -9.82 21.01
N PHE A 281 -14.25 -10.88 21.11
CA PHE A 281 -14.62 -12.23 20.73
C PHE A 281 -14.30 -13.21 21.86
N GLU A 282 -15.08 -14.28 21.96
CA GLU A 282 -14.83 -15.34 22.94
C GLU A 282 -13.54 -16.08 22.62
N HIS A 283 -13.29 -16.34 21.34
CA HIS A 283 -12.06 -16.97 20.86
C HIS A 283 -11.68 -16.45 19.48
N VAL A 284 -10.37 -16.30 19.26
CA VAL A 284 -9.78 -15.85 18.01
C VAL A 284 -8.82 -16.91 17.47
N VAL A 285 -8.94 -17.20 16.18
CA VAL A 285 -8.02 -18.11 15.46
C VAL A 285 -7.32 -17.33 14.35
N GLY A 286 -6.00 -17.19 14.43
CA GLY A 286 -5.17 -16.65 13.35
C GLY A 286 -4.58 -17.78 12.50
N ILE A 287 -4.66 -17.63 11.18
CA ILE A 287 -4.07 -18.57 10.23
C ILE A 287 -3.13 -17.84 9.29
N GLU A 288 -1.93 -18.39 9.13
CA GLU A 288 -0.85 -17.81 8.34
C GLU A 288 -0.03 -18.92 7.68
N ILE A 289 0.45 -18.69 6.46
CA ILE A 289 1.27 -19.67 5.73
C ILE A 289 2.73 -19.64 6.20
N SER A 290 3.20 -18.48 6.65
CA SER A 290 4.54 -18.28 7.19
C SER A 290 4.64 -18.77 8.63
N GLU A 291 5.34 -19.89 8.84
CA GLU A 291 5.62 -20.42 10.18
C GLU A 291 6.32 -19.41 11.08
N SER A 292 7.25 -18.62 10.54
CA SER A 292 7.96 -17.59 11.32
C SER A 292 7.02 -16.48 11.81
N ALA A 293 6.03 -16.11 11.00
CA ALA A 293 5.01 -15.14 11.38
C ALA A 293 4.07 -15.70 12.46
N VAL A 294 3.68 -16.98 12.36
CA VAL A 294 2.90 -17.68 13.41
C VAL A 294 3.66 -17.74 14.73
N VAL A 295 4.96 -18.04 14.71
CA VAL A 295 5.81 -17.99 15.92
C VAL A 295 5.78 -16.59 16.53
N LYS A 296 5.86 -15.54 15.72
CA LYS A 296 5.74 -14.15 16.20
C LYS A 296 4.34 -13.82 16.71
N ALA A 297 3.28 -14.31 16.08
CA ALA A 297 1.91 -14.10 16.55
C ALA A 297 1.65 -14.74 17.92
N ARG A 298 2.16 -15.97 18.14
CA ARG A 298 2.10 -16.65 19.45
C ARG A 298 2.89 -15.90 20.52
N HIS A 299 4.11 -15.48 20.19
CA HIS A 299 4.93 -14.64 21.08
C HIS A 299 4.21 -13.32 21.42
N ASN A 300 3.61 -12.66 20.44
CA ASN A 300 2.84 -11.45 20.66
C ASN A 300 1.61 -11.68 21.53
N ALA A 301 0.92 -12.82 21.40
CA ALA A 301 -0.15 -13.18 22.32
C ALA A 301 0.37 -13.33 23.77
N GLU A 302 1.48 -14.05 23.94
CA GLU A 302 2.11 -14.31 25.23
C GLU A 302 2.54 -13.02 25.95
N ILE A 303 3.27 -12.12 25.28
CA ILE A 303 3.75 -10.88 25.90
C ILE A 303 2.62 -9.90 26.26
N ASN A 304 1.43 -10.05 25.69
CA ASN A 304 0.24 -9.27 26.04
C ASN A 304 -0.69 -10.02 27.01
N GLY A 305 -0.33 -11.23 27.46
CA GLY A 305 -1.19 -12.04 28.34
C GLY A 305 -2.51 -12.47 27.69
N ILE A 306 -2.55 -12.54 26.35
CA ILE A 306 -3.74 -12.92 25.59
C ILE A 306 -3.83 -14.45 25.54
N THR A 307 -4.87 -15.01 26.17
CA THR A 307 -5.04 -16.48 26.31
C THR A 307 -6.14 -17.06 25.42
N ASN A 308 -7.04 -16.24 24.89
CA ASN A 308 -8.15 -16.63 24.02
C ASN A 308 -7.86 -16.40 22.53
N ALA A 309 -6.58 -16.34 22.14
CA ALA A 309 -6.15 -16.35 20.74
C ALA A 309 -5.25 -17.56 20.46
N GLN A 310 -5.48 -18.22 19.32
CA GLN A 310 -4.66 -19.34 18.85
C GLN A 310 -4.16 -19.08 17.44
N PHE A 311 -2.94 -19.51 17.14
CA PHE A 311 -2.32 -19.27 15.83
C PHE A 311 -1.79 -20.57 15.24
N THR A 312 -2.13 -20.81 13.99
CA THR A 312 -1.79 -22.05 13.29
C THR A 312 -1.13 -21.74 11.96
N ALA A 313 -0.02 -22.46 11.69
CA ALA A 313 0.57 -22.47 10.36
C ALA A 313 -0.26 -23.40 9.47
N GLY A 314 -0.78 -22.87 8.38
CA GLY A 314 -1.70 -23.60 7.49
C GLY A 314 -1.43 -23.28 6.03
N SER A 315 -1.43 -24.33 5.19
CA SER A 315 -1.47 -24.14 3.76
C SER A 315 -2.87 -23.66 3.35
N ALA A 316 -2.95 -22.85 2.29
CA ALA A 316 -4.20 -22.22 1.88
C ALA A 316 -5.30 -23.24 1.56
N GLU A 317 -4.97 -24.52 1.36
CA GLU A 317 -5.84 -25.63 0.96
C GLU A 317 -6.60 -26.31 2.10
N HIS A 318 -6.28 -26.03 3.38
CA HIS A 318 -6.91 -26.70 4.53
C HIS A 318 -7.25 -25.74 5.67
N LEU A 319 -7.53 -24.48 5.36
CA LEU A 319 -7.63 -23.40 6.36
C LEU A 319 -8.79 -23.63 7.34
N PHE A 320 -9.92 -24.16 6.86
CA PHE A 320 -11.13 -24.31 7.67
C PHE A 320 -11.35 -25.76 8.16
N ALA A 321 -10.43 -26.68 7.85
CA ALA A 321 -10.64 -28.12 8.06
C ALA A 321 -10.42 -28.62 9.51
N LYS A 322 -9.73 -27.86 10.38
CA LYS A 322 -9.22 -28.41 11.65
C LYS A 322 -9.59 -27.69 12.94
N ALA A 323 -10.07 -26.45 12.92
CA ALA A 323 -10.39 -25.74 14.17
C ALA A 323 -11.15 -24.44 13.90
N VAL A 324 -12.36 -24.54 13.38
CA VAL A 324 -13.21 -23.35 13.25
C VAL A 324 -14.50 -23.57 13.99
N HIS A 325 -14.82 -22.58 14.82
CA HIS A 325 -16.11 -22.46 15.49
C HIS A 325 -17.26 -22.48 14.46
N PRO A 326 -18.51 -22.68 14.89
CA PRO A 326 -19.64 -22.68 13.97
C PRO A 326 -19.64 -21.44 13.06
N ALA A 327 -19.81 -21.67 11.76
CA ALA A 327 -19.70 -20.63 10.74
C ALA A 327 -20.63 -19.44 10.97
N GLY A 328 -21.90 -19.72 11.31
CA GLY A 328 -22.92 -18.71 11.61
C GLY A 328 -22.64 -17.86 12.86
N GLU A 329 -21.63 -18.23 13.65
CA GLU A 329 -21.16 -17.51 14.84
C GLU A 329 -19.76 -16.91 14.65
N THR A 330 -19.17 -17.06 13.45
CA THR A 330 -17.80 -16.66 13.15
C THR A 330 -17.75 -15.52 12.13
N ALA A 331 -16.99 -14.47 12.44
CA ALA A 331 -16.54 -13.47 11.48
C ALA A 331 -15.15 -13.84 10.95
N VAL A 332 -14.87 -13.53 9.70
CA VAL A 332 -13.54 -13.73 9.09
C VAL A 332 -12.94 -12.38 8.71
N ILE A 333 -11.72 -12.09 9.16
CA ILE A 333 -10.89 -11.01 8.58
C ILE A 333 -10.01 -11.63 7.51
N VAL A 334 -9.86 -10.92 6.38
CA VAL A 334 -8.96 -11.32 5.30
C VAL A 334 -8.08 -10.12 4.94
N ASP A 335 -6.75 -10.27 5.09
CA ASP A 335 -5.74 -9.28 4.65
C ASP A 335 -4.72 -9.94 3.69
N PRO A 336 -5.13 -10.26 2.45
CA PRO A 336 -4.31 -11.02 1.53
C PRO A 336 -3.17 -10.16 0.95
N PRO A 337 -2.15 -10.79 0.32
CA PRO A 337 -1.12 -10.05 -0.41
C PRO A 337 -1.71 -9.24 -1.58
N ARG A 338 -0.90 -8.38 -2.22
CA ARG A 338 -1.33 -7.51 -3.34
C ARG A 338 -2.00 -8.23 -4.52
N ALA A 339 -1.86 -9.54 -4.64
CA ALA A 339 -2.51 -10.36 -5.66
C ALA A 339 -3.99 -10.66 -5.37
N GLY A 340 -4.48 -10.33 -4.17
CA GLY A 340 -5.80 -10.70 -3.66
C GLY A 340 -5.84 -12.14 -3.14
N CYS A 341 -7.05 -12.64 -2.89
CA CYS A 341 -7.27 -14.01 -2.45
C CYS A 341 -7.03 -15.00 -3.60
N GLY A 342 -6.49 -16.18 -3.27
CA GLY A 342 -6.41 -17.30 -4.20
C GLY A 342 -7.77 -17.98 -4.37
N ASP A 343 -7.99 -18.63 -5.51
CA ASP A 343 -9.26 -19.33 -5.79
C ASP A 343 -9.56 -20.46 -4.79
N SER A 344 -8.53 -21.20 -4.38
CA SER A 344 -8.65 -22.25 -3.36
C SER A 344 -9.06 -21.71 -2.00
N PHE A 345 -8.54 -20.52 -1.62
CA PHE A 345 -8.92 -19.83 -0.40
C PHE A 345 -10.40 -19.41 -0.44
N LEU A 346 -10.82 -18.76 -1.53
CA LEU A 346 -12.20 -18.28 -1.67
C LEU A 346 -13.19 -19.44 -1.67
N ALA A 347 -12.87 -20.55 -2.36
CA ALA A 347 -13.72 -21.74 -2.36
C ALA A 347 -13.96 -22.28 -0.94
N GLN A 348 -12.91 -22.43 -0.14
CA GLN A 348 -13.05 -22.88 1.25
C GLN A 348 -13.76 -21.86 2.13
N LEU A 349 -13.52 -20.55 1.93
CA LEU A 349 -14.23 -19.50 2.67
C LEU A 349 -15.74 -19.56 2.41
N PHE A 350 -16.13 -19.75 1.14
CA PHE A 350 -17.55 -19.83 0.76
C PHE A 350 -18.21 -21.14 1.20
N GLU A 351 -17.47 -22.24 1.21
CA GLU A 351 -17.91 -23.52 1.79
C GLU A 351 -18.08 -23.41 3.30
N PHE A 352 -17.13 -22.77 4.00
CA PHE A 352 -17.26 -22.50 5.42
C PHE A 352 -18.44 -21.57 5.71
N ALA A 353 -18.73 -20.61 4.84
CA ALA A 353 -19.87 -19.69 4.93
C ALA A 353 -19.95 -18.90 6.26
N PRO A 354 -18.88 -18.19 6.67
CA PRO A 354 -18.90 -17.38 7.88
C PRO A 354 -20.01 -16.32 7.86
N ARG A 355 -20.50 -15.96 9.04
CA ARG A 355 -21.54 -14.93 9.23
C ARG A 355 -21.21 -13.61 8.52
N ALA A 356 -19.95 -13.19 8.62
CA ALA A 356 -19.46 -11.97 8.01
C ALA A 356 -17.99 -12.11 7.60
N VAL A 357 -17.59 -11.28 6.64
CA VAL A 357 -16.21 -11.16 6.19
C VAL A 357 -15.81 -9.68 6.17
N VAL A 358 -14.71 -9.33 6.82
CA VAL A 358 -14.07 -8.02 6.73
C VAL A 358 -12.82 -8.16 5.87
N TYR A 359 -12.92 -7.74 4.61
CA TYR A 359 -11.84 -7.83 3.63
C TYR A 359 -11.03 -6.53 3.65
N VAL A 360 -9.80 -6.60 4.16
CA VAL A 360 -8.78 -5.55 4.11
C VAL A 360 -7.92 -5.71 2.86
N SER A 361 -7.66 -4.63 2.11
CA SER A 361 -6.83 -4.72 0.90
C SER A 361 -6.03 -3.47 0.58
N CYS A 362 -4.74 -3.67 0.32
CA CYS A 362 -3.82 -2.67 -0.22
C CYS A 362 -3.89 -2.52 -1.75
N ASN A 363 -4.74 -3.30 -2.41
CA ASN A 363 -4.97 -3.27 -3.86
C ASN A 363 -6.47 -3.41 -4.18
N PRO A 364 -7.20 -2.29 -4.21
CA PRO A 364 -8.64 -2.30 -4.46
C PRO A 364 -9.03 -3.01 -5.76
N ALA A 365 -8.21 -2.98 -6.82
CA ALA A 365 -8.53 -3.63 -8.08
C ALA A 365 -8.64 -5.17 -7.96
N THR A 366 -7.74 -5.82 -7.21
CA THR A 366 -7.85 -7.26 -6.95
C THR A 366 -8.96 -7.58 -5.96
N GLN A 367 -9.24 -6.69 -5.01
CA GLN A 367 -10.39 -6.81 -4.12
C GLN A 367 -11.70 -6.82 -4.93
N MET A 368 -11.89 -5.89 -5.88
CA MET A 368 -13.10 -5.84 -6.73
C MET A 368 -13.31 -7.12 -7.54
N ARG A 369 -12.23 -7.73 -8.05
CA ARG A 369 -12.30 -9.04 -8.73
C ARG A 369 -12.86 -10.11 -7.80
N ASP A 370 -12.40 -10.13 -6.55
CA ASP A 370 -12.83 -11.13 -5.57
C ASP A 370 -14.27 -10.87 -5.11
N LEU A 371 -14.69 -9.61 -4.98
CA LEU A 371 -16.06 -9.22 -4.59
C LEU A 371 -17.16 -9.76 -5.53
N VAL A 372 -16.85 -9.94 -6.81
CA VAL A 372 -17.77 -10.60 -7.76
C VAL A 372 -18.10 -12.01 -7.28
N LYS A 373 -17.09 -12.78 -6.85
CA LYS A 373 -17.25 -14.15 -6.35
C LYS A 373 -17.96 -14.19 -5.01
N PHE A 374 -17.72 -13.22 -4.13
CA PHE A 374 -18.48 -13.06 -2.88
C PHE A 374 -19.98 -12.90 -3.16
N SER A 375 -20.33 -12.05 -4.14
CA SER A 375 -21.73 -11.81 -4.52
C SER A 375 -22.38 -13.08 -5.07
N GLU A 376 -21.67 -13.83 -5.93
CA GLU A 376 -22.11 -15.13 -6.45
C GLU A 376 -22.28 -16.18 -5.33
N ALA A 377 -21.46 -16.10 -4.27
CA ALA A 377 -21.53 -16.94 -3.09
C ALA A 377 -22.59 -16.49 -2.06
N GLY A 378 -23.42 -15.49 -2.38
CA GLY A 378 -24.50 -15.01 -1.50
C GLY A 378 -24.05 -14.09 -0.36
N TYR A 379 -22.88 -13.46 -0.49
CA TYR A 379 -22.47 -12.37 0.39
C TYR A 379 -22.95 -11.03 -0.14
N GLU A 380 -23.40 -10.17 0.77
CA GLU A 380 -23.79 -8.81 0.48
C GLU A 380 -22.78 -7.84 1.04
N LEU A 381 -22.35 -6.89 0.20
CA LEU A 381 -21.51 -5.79 0.62
C LEU A 381 -22.34 -4.78 1.42
N THR A 382 -21.89 -4.44 2.62
CA THR A 382 -22.59 -3.51 3.53
C THR A 382 -21.81 -2.23 3.82
N LYS A 383 -20.49 -2.23 3.61
CA LYS A 383 -19.66 -1.04 3.83
C LYS A 383 -18.38 -1.06 3.01
N VAL A 384 -17.95 0.11 2.57
CA VAL A 384 -16.63 0.35 1.97
C VAL A 384 -15.99 1.55 2.66
N GLN A 385 -14.87 1.33 3.35
CA GLN A 385 -14.11 2.35 4.06
C GLN A 385 -12.65 2.34 3.61
N PRO A 386 -12.22 3.31 2.79
CA PRO A 386 -10.82 3.50 2.45
C PRO A 386 -10.05 4.19 3.59
N PHE A 387 -8.75 3.91 3.67
CA PHE A 387 -7.78 4.51 4.58
C PHE A 387 -6.53 4.95 3.84
N ASP A 388 -6.00 6.10 4.23
CA ASP A 388 -4.74 6.62 3.69
C ASP A 388 -3.55 6.25 4.58
N LEU A 389 -3.09 4.99 4.51
CA LEU A 389 -1.85 4.57 5.18
C LEU A 389 -0.59 5.17 4.53
N PHE A 390 -0.70 5.68 3.30
CA PHE A 390 0.44 6.17 2.52
C PHE A 390 0.18 7.55 1.90
N PRO A 391 0.06 8.61 2.73
CA PRO A 391 -0.04 9.99 2.25
C PRO A 391 1.04 10.33 1.21
N GLN A 392 0.74 11.24 0.29
CA GLN A 392 1.63 11.65 -0.81
C GLN A 392 1.89 10.59 -1.89
N THR A 393 1.34 9.39 -1.73
CA THR A 393 1.43 8.29 -2.70
C THR A 393 0.06 7.94 -3.24
N ARG A 394 0.05 7.20 -4.36
CA ARG A 394 -1.18 6.63 -4.93
C ARG A 394 -1.76 5.44 -4.16
N HIS A 395 -1.02 4.91 -3.19
CA HIS A 395 -1.46 3.73 -2.45
C HIS A 395 -2.56 4.09 -1.45
N LEU A 396 -3.49 3.17 -1.25
CA LEU A 396 -4.55 3.26 -0.26
C LEU A 396 -4.85 1.85 0.25
N GLU A 397 -5.35 1.76 1.48
CA GLU A 397 -5.97 0.55 2.01
C GLU A 397 -7.48 0.67 1.91
N CYS A 398 -8.18 -0.42 1.63
CA CYS A 398 -9.63 -0.44 1.53
C CYS A 398 -10.21 -1.59 2.35
N VAL A 399 -11.09 -1.26 3.30
CA VAL A 399 -11.83 -2.23 4.11
C VAL A 399 -13.23 -2.37 3.54
N VAL A 400 -13.62 -3.60 3.21
CA VAL A 400 -14.96 -3.94 2.75
C VAL A 400 -15.60 -4.91 3.72
N THR A 401 -16.78 -4.57 4.21
CA THR A 401 -17.59 -5.43 5.08
C THR A 401 -18.62 -6.17 4.25
N LEU A 402 -18.68 -7.49 4.42
CA LEU A 402 -19.58 -8.41 3.73
C LEU A 402 -20.33 -9.24 4.75
N VAL A 403 -21.63 -9.45 4.55
CA VAL A 403 -22.45 -10.33 5.39
C VAL A 403 -23.07 -11.43 4.55
N LYS A 404 -23.16 -12.65 5.09
CA LYS A 404 -23.89 -13.72 4.41
C LYS A 404 -25.37 -13.35 4.43
N ARG A 405 -26.04 -13.34 3.27
CA ARG A 405 -27.50 -13.16 3.23
C ARG A 405 -28.15 -14.28 4.04
N GLY A 406 -29.04 -13.94 4.96
CA GLY A 406 -29.86 -14.93 5.64
C GLY A 406 -30.69 -15.69 4.62
N GLU A 407 -30.82 -17.01 4.80
CA GLU A 407 -31.79 -17.81 4.07
C GLU A 407 -33.24 -17.40 4.39
#